data_AF-A0A7Y2Q7G4-F1
#
_entry.id   AF-A0A7Y2Q7G4-F1
#
_cell.length_a   1.000
_cell.length_b   1.000
_cell.length_c   1.000
_cell.angle_alpha   90.00
_cell.angle_beta   90.00
_cell.angle_gamma   90.00
#
_symmetry.space_group_name_H-M   'P 1'
#
loop_
_entity.id
_entity.type
_entity.pdbx_description
1 polymer ?
#
loop_
_entity_poly.entity_id
_entity_poly.type
_entity_poly.pdbx_seq_one_letter_code
_entity_poly.pdbx_strand_id
1 'polypeptide(L)'
;WGGGHGSGYRLQASITDDIRELLGSNPSFHLLIAHGYSDIVTPYGVSRYVVDHLPESLTQGRVTLDVYRGGHMFYTNAQARAAFTADAKAFYGQHPAAQIAE
;
A
#
# COMPACT_ATOMS: atom_id res chain seq x y z
N TRP A 1 6.34 -24.61 1.28
CA TRP A 1 7.69 -24.87 0.75
C TRP A 1 8.58 -23.74 1.24
N GLY A 2 9.41 -24.02 2.24
CA GLY A 2 10.28 -23.04 2.87
C GLY A 2 11.66 -23.00 2.23
N GLY A 3 12.38 -21.91 2.49
CA GLY A 3 13.82 -21.79 2.30
C GLY A 3 14.22 -20.72 1.29
N GLY A 4 14.88 -19.67 1.77
CA GLY A 4 15.57 -18.71 0.90
C GLY A 4 16.25 -17.60 1.70
N HIS A 5 17.51 -17.84 2.07
CA HIS A 5 18.41 -16.77 2.50
C HIS A 5 18.59 -15.79 1.32
N GLY A 6 18.03 -14.58 1.44
CA GLY A 6 18.04 -13.57 0.39
C GLY A 6 19.29 -12.70 0.44
N SER A 7 20.26 -13.01 -0.42
CA SER A 7 21.33 -12.12 -0.84
C SER A 7 20.77 -10.73 -1.17
N GLY A 8 21.25 -9.69 -0.47
CA GLY A 8 20.70 -8.33 -0.49
C GLY A 8 20.96 -7.57 -1.78
N TYR A 9 20.15 -7.82 -2.81
CA TYR A 9 20.02 -6.92 -3.96
C TYR A 9 18.65 -6.22 -3.94
N ARG A 10 18.64 -4.91 -4.22
CA ARG A 10 17.40 -4.08 -4.22
C ARG A 10 16.29 -4.61 -5.16
N LEU A 11 16.65 -5.48 -6.11
CA LEU A 11 15.71 -6.10 -7.05
C LEU A 11 15.03 -7.38 -6.51
N GLN A 12 15.45 -7.92 -5.35
CA GLN A 12 14.81 -9.08 -4.71
C GLN A 12 13.92 -8.69 -3.54
N ALA A 13 14.14 -7.51 -2.96
CA ALA A 13 13.31 -7.00 -1.89
C ALA A 13 11.91 -6.73 -2.45
N SER A 14 10.96 -7.58 -2.09
CA SER A 14 9.56 -7.47 -2.46
C SER A 14 8.71 -7.64 -1.23
N ILE A 15 7.72 -6.76 -1.08
CA ILE A 15 6.73 -6.81 -0.01
C ILE A 15 5.53 -7.71 -0.37
N THR A 16 5.55 -8.37 -1.54
CA THR A 16 4.41 -9.18 -2.02
C THR A 16 4.02 -10.29 -1.05
N ASP A 17 5.00 -11.04 -0.53
CA ASP A 17 4.73 -12.15 0.39
C ASP A 17 4.24 -11.62 1.75
N ASP A 18 4.82 -10.53 2.24
CA ASP A 18 4.41 -9.88 3.50
C ASP A 18 2.95 -9.39 3.42
N ILE A 19 2.55 -8.71 2.34
CA ILE A 19 1.16 -8.24 2.15
C ILE A 19 0.21 -9.42 2.07
N ARG A 20 0.59 -10.50 1.36
CA ARG A 20 -0.22 -11.72 1.27
C ARG A 20 -0.43 -12.34 2.65
N GLU A 21 0.64 -12.47 3.42
CA GLU A 21 0.59 -13.01 4.78
C GLU A 21 -0.27 -12.14 5.70
N LEU A 22 -0.09 -10.82 5.70
CA LEU A 22 -0.86 -9.89 6.53
C LEU A 22 -2.35 -9.90 6.18
N LEU A 23 -2.71 -9.84 4.89
CA LEU A 23 -4.10 -9.89 4.45
C LEU A 23 -4.77 -11.25 4.72
N GLY A 24 -4.00 -12.34 4.68
CA GLY A 24 -4.48 -13.69 4.95
C GLY A 24 -4.64 -14.01 6.43
N SER A 25 -3.74 -13.52 7.28
CA SER A 25 -3.70 -13.82 8.71
C SER A 25 -4.48 -12.83 9.58
N ASN A 26 -4.64 -11.58 9.14
CA ASN A 26 -5.32 -10.54 9.88
C ASN A 26 -6.54 -10.01 9.10
N PRO A 27 -7.77 -10.48 9.42
CA PRO A 27 -8.99 -9.99 8.77
C PRO A 27 -9.25 -8.50 8.96
N SER A 28 -8.73 -7.90 10.05
CA SER A 28 -8.88 -6.48 10.37
C SER A 28 -7.81 -5.60 9.71
N PHE A 29 -6.81 -6.19 9.05
CA PHE A 29 -5.77 -5.43 8.37
C PHE A 29 -6.31 -4.81 7.07
N HIS A 30 -6.09 -3.50 6.93
CA HIS A 30 -6.42 -2.71 5.75
C HIS A 30 -5.17 -1.96 5.29
N LEU A 31 -4.99 -1.82 3.98
CA LEU A 31 -3.80 -1.24 3.37
C LEU A 31 -4.19 -0.09 2.42
N LEU A 32 -3.64 1.10 2.68
CA LEU A 32 -3.68 2.23 1.78
C LEU A 32 -2.31 2.42 1.12
N ILE A 33 -2.26 2.38 -0.22
CA ILE A 33 -1.06 2.66 -1.02
C ILE A 33 -1.28 3.99 -1.75
N ALA A 34 -0.38 4.96 -1.55
CA ALA A 34 -0.48 6.28 -2.16
C ALA A 34 0.71 6.55 -3.09
N HIS A 35 0.44 7.01 -4.31
CA HIS A 35 1.46 7.27 -5.33
C HIS A 35 1.28 8.62 -6.04
N GLY A 36 2.37 9.14 -6.59
CA GLY A 36 2.32 10.20 -7.59
C GLY A 36 2.10 9.63 -9.00
N TYR A 37 1.19 10.21 -9.77
CA TYR A 37 0.85 9.77 -11.13
C TYR A 37 2.05 9.71 -12.08
N SER A 38 2.98 10.66 -11.94
CA SER A 38 4.18 10.80 -12.77
C SER A 38 5.45 10.41 -12.02
N ASP A 39 5.35 9.60 -10.96
CA ASP A 39 6.52 9.09 -10.26
C ASP A 39 7.24 8.02 -11.11
N ILE A 40 8.46 8.34 -11.55
CA ILE A 40 9.32 7.42 -12.29
C ILE A 40 10.36 6.72 -11.41
N VAL A 41 10.51 7.16 -10.15
CA VAL A 41 11.40 6.54 -9.16
C VAL A 41 10.74 5.29 -8.59
N THR A 42 9.46 5.41 -8.22
CA THR A 42 8.62 4.30 -7.78
C THR A 42 7.29 4.30 -8.54
N PRO A 43 7.25 3.73 -9.76
CA PRO A 43 6.05 3.77 -10.59
C PRO A 43 4.85 3.07 -9.94
N TYR A 44 3.71 3.76 -9.83
CA TYR A 44 2.47 3.19 -9.26
C TYR A 44 2.02 1.90 -9.96
N GLY A 45 2.37 1.74 -11.24
CA GLY A 45 2.08 0.54 -12.03
C GLY A 45 2.68 -0.74 -11.44
N VAL A 46 3.82 -0.64 -10.73
CA VAL A 46 4.42 -1.78 -10.04
C VAL A 46 3.57 -2.20 -8.83
N SER A 47 3.12 -1.24 -8.01
CA SER A 47 2.20 -1.53 -6.90
C SER A 47 0.86 -2.07 -7.40
N ARG A 48 0.32 -1.50 -8.48
CA ARG A 48 -0.90 -2.01 -9.13
C ARG A 48 -0.73 -3.45 -9.58
N TYR A 49 0.38 -3.76 -10.26
CA TYR A 49 0.67 -5.12 -10.69
C TYR A 49 0.67 -6.08 -9.50
N VAL A 50 1.34 -5.76 -8.38
CA VAL A 50 1.36 -6.63 -7.20
C VAL A 50 -0.05 -6.84 -6.63
N VAL A 51 -0.84 -5.78 -6.47
CA VAL A 51 -2.20 -5.86 -5.93
C VAL A 51 -3.12 -6.68 -6.85
N ASP A 52 -3.06 -6.45 -8.17
CA ASP A 52 -3.86 -7.14 -9.17
C ASP A 52 -3.51 -8.66 -9.27
N HIS A 53 -2.35 -9.08 -8.76
CA HIS A 53 -1.92 -10.49 -8.72
C HIS A 53 -2.16 -11.18 -7.36
N LEU A 54 -2.70 -10.47 -6.37
CA LEU A 54 -3.19 -11.09 -5.15
C LEU A 54 -4.61 -11.64 -5.36
N PRO A 55 -5.01 -12.70 -4.65
CA PRO A 55 -6.38 -13.19 -4.70
C PRO A 55 -7.38 -12.08 -4.34
N GLU A 56 -8.44 -11.91 -5.13
CA GLU A 56 -9.47 -10.90 -4.89
C GLU A 56 -10.13 -11.04 -3.51
N SER A 57 -10.29 -12.28 -3.02
CA SER A 57 -10.76 -12.56 -1.66
C SER A 57 -9.87 -11.96 -0.55
N LEU A 58 -8.60 -11.66 -0.86
CA LEU A 58 -7.70 -10.98 0.05
C LEU A 58 -7.78 -9.46 -0.06
N THR A 59 -7.96 -8.92 -1.27
CA THR A 59 -7.81 -7.48 -1.53
C THR A 59 -9.12 -6.70 -1.52
N GLN A 60 -10.23 -7.33 -1.90
CA GLN A 60 -11.51 -6.65 -2.07
C GLN A 60 -11.96 -5.97 -0.77
N GLY A 61 -12.15 -4.64 -0.82
CA GLY A 61 -12.54 -3.82 0.32
C GLY A 61 -11.48 -3.62 1.40
N ARG A 62 -10.27 -4.17 1.23
CA ARG A 62 -9.17 -4.11 2.21
C ARG A 62 -7.90 -3.45 1.70
N VAL A 63 -7.72 -3.37 0.39
CA VAL A 63 -6.56 -2.71 -0.22
C VAL A 63 -7.03 -1.58 -1.13
N THR A 64 -6.50 -0.38 -0.91
CA THR A 64 -6.77 0.80 -1.73
C THR A 64 -5.47 1.31 -2.33
N LEU A 65 -5.50 1.63 -3.63
CA LEU A 65 -4.40 2.26 -4.36
C LEU A 65 -4.85 3.62 -4.89
N ASP A 66 -4.37 4.69 -4.27
CA ASP A 66 -4.68 6.06 -4.65
C ASP A 66 -3.52 6.69 -5.42
N VAL A 67 -3.86 7.38 -6.51
CA VAL A 67 -2.88 8.01 -7.40
C VAL A 67 -3.18 9.51 -7.50
N TYR A 68 -2.24 10.31 -7.00
CA TYR A 68 -2.36 11.76 -6.89
C TYR A 68 -1.56 12.47 -8.00
N ARG A 69 -2.00 13.67 -8.38
CA ARG A 69 -1.24 14.49 -9.34
C ARG A 69 0.13 14.87 -8.77
N GLY A 70 1.21 14.45 -9.44
CA GLY A 70 2.59 14.77 -9.04
C GLY A 70 3.57 13.65 -9.39
N GLY A 71 4.85 13.89 -9.15
CA GLY A 71 5.90 12.86 -9.22
C GLY A 71 6.14 12.20 -7.86
N HIS A 72 7.36 11.75 -7.61
CA HIS A 72 7.75 11.06 -6.38
C HIS A 72 7.31 11.76 -5.08
N MET A 73 7.48 13.08 -5.05
CA MET A 73 7.12 13.92 -3.91
C MET A 73 5.80 14.65 -4.17
N PHE A 74 4.76 13.95 -4.63
CA PHE A 74 3.47 14.57 -5.04
C PHE A 74 2.88 15.48 -3.96
N TYR A 75 3.10 15.16 -2.68
CA TYR A 75 2.66 15.94 -1.52
C TYR A 75 3.35 17.31 -1.37
N THR A 76 4.34 17.65 -2.19
CA THR A 76 4.87 19.02 -2.24
C THR A 76 3.88 19.98 -2.92
N ASN A 77 3.08 19.48 -3.87
CA ASN A 77 1.97 20.20 -4.44
C ASN A 77 0.83 20.36 -3.41
N ALA A 78 0.38 21.60 -3.17
CA ALA A 78 -0.59 21.89 -2.11
C ALA A 78 -1.94 21.19 -2.30
N GLN A 79 -2.44 21.11 -3.55
CA GLN A 79 -3.71 20.45 -3.85
C GLN A 79 -3.60 18.94 -3.65
N ALA A 80 -2.54 18.31 -4.17
CA ALA A 80 -2.31 16.88 -4.00
C ALA A 80 -2.10 16.50 -2.52
N ARG A 81 -1.37 17.32 -1.76
CA ARG A 81 -1.21 17.14 -0.31
C ARG A 81 -2.54 17.23 0.43
N ALA A 82 -3.39 18.20 0.09
CA ALA A 82 -4.69 18.36 0.73
C ALA A 82 -5.61 17.17 0.45
N ALA A 83 -5.64 16.68 -0.79
CA ALA A 83 -6.38 15.47 -1.17
C ALA A 83 -5.88 14.25 -0.38
N PHE A 84 -4.58 13.96 -0.45
CA PHE A 84 -3.98 12.83 0.29
C PHE A 84 -4.22 12.92 1.81
N THR A 85 -4.17 14.13 2.38
CA THR A 85 -4.47 14.33 3.81
C THR A 85 -5.94 14.00 4.13
N ALA A 86 -6.88 14.37 3.25
CA ALA A 86 -8.29 14.06 3.43
C ALA A 86 -8.55 12.55 3.33
N ASP A 87 -7.97 11.90 2.32
CA ASP A 87 -8.13 10.46 2.08
C ASP A 87 -7.50 9.63 3.20
N ALA A 88 -6.31 10.01 3.67
CA ALA A 88 -5.67 9.38 4.83
C ALA A 88 -6.51 9.55 6.11
N LYS A 89 -7.10 10.73 6.35
CA LYS A 89 -8.01 10.95 7.49
C LYS A 89 -9.25 10.07 7.40
N ALA A 90 -9.85 9.95 6.22
CA ALA A 90 -11.00 9.08 6.00
C ALA A 90 -10.64 7.61 6.25
N PHE A 91 -9.48 7.16 5.74
CA PHE A 91 -8.98 5.81 5.93
C PHE A 91 -8.82 5.45 7.42
N TYR A 92 -8.13 6.29 8.20
CA TYR A 92 -7.99 6.06 9.65
C TYR A 92 -9.31 6.19 10.43
N GLY A 93 -10.25 7.01 9.95
CA GLY A 93 -11.57 7.13 10.56
C GLY A 93 -12.47 5.91 10.32
N GLN A 94 -12.36 5.29 9.14
CA GLN A 94 -13.10 4.08 8.77
C GLN A 94 -12.50 2.81 9.38
N HIS A 95 -11.17 2.80 9.54
CA HIS A 95 -10.41 1.66 10.05
C HIS A 95 -9.63 2.07 11.31
N PRO A 96 -10.32 2.33 12.43
CA PRO A 96 -9.66 2.68 13.68
C PRO A 96 -8.68 1.57 14.09
N ALA A 97 -7.51 1.96 14.59
CA ALA A 97 -6.54 1.01 15.11
C ALA A 97 -7.21 0.15 16.20
N ALA A 98 -6.92 -1.15 16.21
CA ALA A 98 -7.32 -2.02 17.30
C ALA A 98 -6.83 -1.40 18.61
N GLN A 99 -7.74 -1.17 19.55
CA GLN A 99 -7.38 -0.71 20.89
C GLN A 99 -6.44 -1.76 21.48
N ILE A 100 -5.19 -1.38 21.74
CA ILE A 100 -4.29 -2.24 22.51
C ILE A 100 -4.85 -2.22 23.93
N ALA A 101 -5.46 -3.33 24.35
CA ALA A 101 -5.84 -3.52 25.74
C ALA A 101 -4.56 -3.54 26.58
N GLU A 102 -4.43 -2.57 27.47
CA GLU A 102 -3.35 -2.48 28.48
C GLU A 102 -3.64 -3.41 29.66
#